data_AF-A0A8J7JBT4-F1
#
_entry.id   AF-A0A8J7JBT4-F1
#
_cell.length_a   1.000
_cell.length_b   1.000
_cell.length_c   1.000
_cell.angle_alpha   90.00
_cell.angle_beta   90.00
_cell.angle_gamma   90.00
#
_symmetry.space_group_name_H-M   'P 1'
#
loop_
_entity.id
_entity.type
_entity.pdbx_description
1 polymer ?
#
loop_
_entity_poly.entity_id
_entity_poly.type
_entity_poly.pdbx_seq_one_letter_code
_entity_poly.pdbx_strand_id
1 'polypeptide(L)'
;MLALLLGGLIYRTIVALWMLPGFDEAYYYLYSRYLSWSYFDHPPMVALTTGVGWWLTGVISPFTIRLGALGLYSISLGMLYLAATRLFSAAVGHMTLAIVTLMPLLTIGFGILTSPDNGLIFFWSATLLVAAWEFFPSNSRLNRYGLINATYVPTWRIVLLGLTVALAGLSKYHGFVLGLCLVGFCVAYRPYRAVLRSPWTMLSLLVFGIALSPLWYWNSQHDWISFRFQLGMRFDGTTSPSGFSLGQMMGYWLLSIVYLFPLFGFPLWWVAARQSGKQVLFWFSPSLSRGEAQYHYRQALILWLSLPIMLLFTLLGGKQQILPAWPAPGYWGMVILLAAQALVWQRHRPRLIRRWLWGSGLFLASLSLVALLHLRLGILQQPSTYAIFGGLVPVEQDGSTELIDTNQLKRLFESTPAVSQALDEVGFVFTNEYYLGGYFAMAIHPLVDLPVTTFSQDPRGFAFWLNPGDWVGQDALYMTLERFTEDEAILDGYRPLFDDIAPLTTVSLKRGGAVTETIHVYRANHLLRAYEYPYGPSARALAESPAGVAE
;
A
#
# COMPACT_ATOMS: atom_id res chain seq x y z
N MET A 1 -8.31 10.75 23.20
CA MET A 1 -7.68 9.67 22.41
C MET A 1 -8.72 8.68 21.88
N LEU A 2 -9.42 7.95 22.75
CA LEU A 2 -10.33 6.86 22.37
C LEU A 2 -11.42 7.29 21.36
N ALA A 3 -12.05 8.45 21.56
CA ALA A 3 -13.06 8.96 20.64
C ALA A 3 -12.55 9.19 19.20
N LEU A 4 -11.31 9.66 19.02
CA LEU A 4 -10.72 9.86 17.70
C LEU A 4 -10.40 8.52 17.02
N LEU A 5 -9.89 7.55 17.79
CA LEU A 5 -9.59 6.21 17.28
C LEU A 5 -10.86 5.46 16.90
N LEU A 6 -11.88 5.46 17.77
CA LEU A 6 -13.16 4.80 17.52
C LEU A 6 -13.94 5.50 16.40
N GLY A 7 -14.04 6.83 16.42
CA GLY A 7 -14.70 7.58 15.35
C GLY A 7 -14.03 7.38 13.99
N GLY A 8 -12.69 7.43 13.96
CA GLY A 8 -11.93 7.16 12.75
C GLY A 8 -12.03 5.70 12.28
N LEU A 9 -12.13 4.73 13.19
CA LEU A 9 -12.40 3.33 12.84
C LEU A 9 -13.80 3.15 12.26
N ILE A 10 -14.83 3.73 12.89
CA ILE A 10 -16.21 3.67 12.40
C ILE A 10 -16.30 4.26 10.98
N TYR A 11 -15.73 5.43 10.75
CA TYR A 11 -15.66 6.04 9.42
C TYR A 11 -14.99 5.10 8.41
N ARG A 12 -13.78 4.58 8.73
CA ARG A 12 -13.05 3.69 7.83
C ARG A 12 -13.79 2.39 7.55
N THR A 13 -14.48 1.82 8.53
CA THR A 13 -15.32 0.63 8.36
C THR A 13 -16.51 0.89 7.44
N ILE A 14 -17.19 2.04 7.58
CA ILE A 14 -18.29 2.42 6.68
C ILE A 14 -17.79 2.54 5.24
N VAL A 15 -16.66 3.22 5.03
CA VAL A 15 -16.04 3.34 3.70
C VAL A 15 -15.64 1.96 3.16
N ALA A 16 -14.99 1.12 3.99
CA ALA A 16 -14.55 -0.22 3.60
C ALA A 16 -15.71 -1.15 3.16
N LEU A 17 -16.88 -1.02 3.79
CA LEU A 17 -18.09 -1.78 3.43
C LEU A 17 -18.66 -1.33 2.08
N TRP A 18 -18.65 -0.02 1.81
CA TRP A 18 -19.32 0.55 0.65
C TRP A 18 -18.40 0.68 -0.56
N MET A 19 -17.09 0.72 -0.40
CA MET A 19 -16.16 0.90 -1.51
C MET A 19 -15.92 -0.41 -2.27
N LEU A 20 -15.92 -0.33 -3.61
CA LEU A 20 -15.53 -1.45 -4.50
C LEU A 20 -14.04 -1.78 -4.35
N PRO A 21 -13.59 -3.02 -4.62
CA PRO A 21 -12.17 -3.36 -4.56
C PRO A 21 -11.39 -2.72 -5.71
N GLY A 22 -10.19 -2.21 -5.43
CA GLY A 22 -9.23 -1.81 -6.46
C GLY A 22 -8.52 -2.99 -7.12
N PHE A 23 -7.83 -2.73 -8.24
CA PHE A 23 -7.02 -3.69 -8.99
C PHE A 23 -6.05 -4.47 -8.08
N ASP A 24 -5.23 -3.72 -7.36
CA ASP A 24 -4.24 -4.28 -6.43
C ASP A 24 -4.90 -5.10 -5.32
N GLU A 25 -6.04 -4.66 -4.78
CA GLU A 25 -6.71 -5.36 -3.68
C GLU A 25 -7.23 -6.73 -4.12
N ALA A 26 -7.83 -6.79 -5.31
CA ALA A 26 -8.32 -8.03 -5.90
C ALA A 26 -7.16 -8.98 -6.22
N TYR A 27 -6.03 -8.45 -6.69
CA TYR A 27 -4.82 -9.23 -6.92
C TYR A 27 -4.19 -9.75 -5.61
N TYR A 28 -4.14 -8.94 -4.55
CA TYR A 28 -3.62 -9.39 -3.24
C TYR A 28 -4.50 -10.42 -2.54
N TYR A 29 -5.78 -10.54 -2.90
CA TYR A 29 -6.58 -11.70 -2.46
C TYR A 29 -5.94 -13.02 -2.91
N LEU A 30 -5.40 -13.08 -4.14
CA LEU A 30 -4.70 -14.27 -4.62
C LEU A 30 -3.40 -14.54 -3.86
N TYR A 31 -2.71 -13.52 -3.36
CA TYR A 31 -1.53 -13.69 -2.49
C TYR A 31 -1.92 -14.45 -1.22
N SER A 32 -3.06 -14.08 -0.64
CA SER A 32 -3.57 -14.73 0.56
C SER A 32 -4.11 -16.15 0.30
N ARG A 33 -4.40 -16.51 -0.95
CA ARG A 33 -4.76 -17.88 -1.33
C ARG A 33 -3.52 -18.73 -1.59
N TYR A 34 -2.55 -18.18 -2.31
CA TYR A 34 -1.27 -18.81 -2.64
C TYR A 34 -0.17 -18.28 -1.73
N LEU A 35 -0.18 -18.73 -0.47
CA LEU A 35 0.82 -18.32 0.52
C LEU A 35 2.23 -18.76 0.11
N SER A 36 3.15 -17.79 0.09
CA SER A 36 4.55 -18.00 -0.30
C SER A 36 5.49 -17.22 0.63
N TRP A 37 6.75 -17.64 0.68
CA TRP A 37 7.80 -16.96 1.45
C TRP A 37 8.11 -15.55 0.92
N SER A 38 7.83 -15.27 -0.35
CA SER A 38 7.83 -13.94 -0.97
C SER A 38 7.04 -13.98 -2.30
N TYR A 39 6.91 -12.83 -2.96
CA TYR A 39 6.22 -12.70 -4.25
C TYR A 39 6.99 -11.81 -5.22
N PHE A 40 6.57 -11.83 -6.48
CA PHE A 40 7.18 -11.10 -7.58
C PHE A 40 7.38 -9.60 -7.28
N ASP A 41 6.32 -8.88 -6.92
CA ASP A 41 6.36 -7.43 -6.68
C ASP A 41 6.55 -7.08 -5.19
N HIS A 42 6.04 -7.91 -4.27
CA HIS A 42 5.93 -7.58 -2.86
C HIS A 42 6.38 -8.71 -1.92
N PRO A 43 6.97 -8.38 -0.76
CA PRO A 43 7.25 -9.37 0.26
C PRO A 43 5.97 -9.84 1.00
N PRO A 44 6.03 -10.85 1.87
CA PRO A 44 4.87 -11.69 2.19
C PRO A 44 3.80 -11.06 3.10
N MET A 45 4.06 -9.94 3.78
CA MET A 45 3.09 -9.43 4.77
C MET A 45 1.76 -9.00 4.13
N VAL A 46 1.76 -8.56 2.87
CA VAL A 46 0.51 -8.18 2.19
C VAL A 46 -0.47 -9.36 2.13
N ALA A 47 0.03 -10.56 1.81
CA ALA A 47 -0.76 -11.79 1.78
C ALA A 47 -1.45 -12.06 3.12
N LEU A 48 -0.70 -11.91 4.22
CA LEU A 48 -1.23 -12.13 5.56
C LEU A 48 -2.27 -11.06 5.92
N THR A 49 -1.99 -9.79 5.62
CA THR A 49 -2.92 -8.69 5.95
C THR A 49 -4.22 -8.75 5.16
N THR A 50 -4.15 -9.18 3.90
CA THR A 50 -5.32 -9.39 3.05
C THR A 50 -6.08 -10.66 3.47
N GLY A 51 -5.37 -11.69 3.92
CA GLY A 51 -5.90 -12.99 4.28
C GLY A 51 -6.73 -13.03 5.56
N VAL A 52 -6.26 -12.38 6.63
CA VAL A 52 -6.80 -12.51 7.99
C VAL A 52 -8.33 -12.43 8.04
N GLY A 53 -8.94 -11.49 7.32
CA GLY A 53 -10.38 -11.31 7.42
C GLY A 53 -11.19 -12.45 6.81
N TRP A 54 -10.88 -12.86 5.58
CA TRP A 54 -11.64 -13.93 4.93
C TRP A 54 -11.26 -15.32 5.47
N TRP A 55 -10.04 -15.51 5.97
CA TRP A 55 -9.68 -16.74 6.71
C TRP A 55 -10.50 -16.92 7.98
N LEU A 56 -10.78 -15.82 8.69
CA LEU A 56 -11.57 -15.86 9.93
C LEU A 56 -13.08 -16.00 9.67
N THR A 57 -13.59 -15.39 8.59
CA THR A 57 -15.04 -15.38 8.30
C THR A 57 -15.49 -16.47 7.34
N GLY A 58 -14.59 -17.04 6.54
CA GLY A 58 -14.92 -17.89 5.38
C GLY A 58 -15.58 -17.13 4.23
N VAL A 59 -15.72 -15.81 4.32
CA VAL A 59 -16.42 -14.98 3.33
C VAL A 59 -15.42 -14.16 2.55
N ILE A 60 -15.45 -14.30 1.22
CA ILE A 60 -14.65 -13.48 0.30
C ILE A 60 -15.52 -12.29 -0.16
N SER A 61 -15.07 -11.08 0.16
CA SER A 61 -15.75 -9.84 -0.18
C SER A 61 -14.74 -8.68 -0.12
N PRO A 62 -15.05 -7.51 -0.71
CA PRO A 62 -14.18 -6.33 -0.59
C PRO A 62 -13.93 -5.92 0.87
N PHE A 63 -14.91 -6.13 1.75
CA PHE A 63 -14.77 -5.77 3.15
C PHE A 63 -13.88 -6.73 3.93
N THR A 64 -14.04 -8.04 3.74
CA THR A 64 -13.30 -9.06 4.50
C THR A 64 -11.81 -9.01 4.18
N ILE A 65 -11.43 -8.76 2.92
CA ILE A 65 -10.01 -8.62 2.53
C ILE A 65 -9.33 -7.37 3.12
N ARG A 66 -10.10 -6.43 3.68
CA ARG A 66 -9.62 -5.18 4.31
C ARG A 66 -9.54 -5.23 5.84
N LEU A 67 -10.04 -6.30 6.48
CA LEU A 67 -10.08 -6.37 7.95
C LEU A 67 -8.70 -6.27 8.60
N GLY A 68 -7.68 -6.90 8.00
CA GLY A 68 -6.29 -6.77 8.47
C GLY A 68 -5.77 -5.34 8.35
N ALA A 69 -6.04 -4.67 7.23
CA ALA A 69 -5.68 -3.26 7.02
C ALA A 69 -6.33 -2.34 8.07
N LEU A 70 -7.64 -2.47 8.30
CA LEU A 70 -8.39 -1.70 9.29
C LEU A 70 -7.81 -1.87 10.71
N GLY A 71 -7.49 -3.11 11.08
CA GLY A 71 -6.91 -3.47 12.36
C GLY A 71 -5.50 -2.90 12.54
N LEU A 72 -4.58 -3.21 11.63
CA LEU A 72 -3.20 -2.75 11.70
C LEU A 72 -3.09 -1.23 11.71
N TYR A 73 -3.88 -0.52 10.90
CA TYR A 73 -3.85 0.94 10.90
C TYR A 73 -4.34 1.52 12.23
N SER A 74 -5.37 0.92 12.85
CA SER A 74 -5.87 1.33 14.16
C SER A 74 -4.80 1.20 15.26
N ILE A 75 -4.05 0.09 15.23
CA ILE A 75 -2.93 -0.12 16.16
C ILE A 75 -1.78 0.85 15.85
N SER A 76 -1.50 1.10 14.57
CA SER A 76 -0.50 2.07 14.11
C SER A 76 -0.79 3.49 14.61
N LEU A 77 -2.05 3.93 14.55
CA LEU A 77 -2.48 5.21 15.13
C LEU A 77 -2.20 5.27 16.64
N GLY A 78 -2.50 4.18 17.36
CA GLY A 78 -2.18 4.05 18.78
C GLY A 78 -0.67 4.17 19.05
N MET A 79 0.17 3.47 18.27
CA MET A 79 1.63 3.55 18.39
C MET A 79 2.15 4.95 18.06
N LEU A 80 1.62 5.59 17.01
CA LEU A 80 1.98 6.96 16.63
C LEU A 80 1.62 7.97 17.73
N TYR A 81 0.44 7.84 18.34
CA TYR A 81 0.01 8.62 19.49
C TYR A 81 0.98 8.46 20.68
N LEU A 82 1.35 7.21 21.00
CA LEU A 82 2.26 6.91 22.09
C LEU A 82 3.66 7.47 21.83
N ALA A 83 4.16 7.36 20.60
CA ALA A 83 5.44 7.90 20.19
C ALA A 83 5.45 9.44 20.29
N ALA A 84 4.42 10.10 19.77
CA ALA A 84 4.24 11.55 19.87
C ALA A 84 4.16 12.02 21.33
N THR A 85 3.42 11.29 22.17
CA THR A 85 3.30 11.57 23.60
C THR A 85 4.64 11.41 24.31
N ARG A 86 5.39 10.38 23.95
CA ARG A 86 6.71 10.09 24.51
C ARG A 86 7.74 11.16 24.16
N LEU A 87 7.75 11.60 22.90
CA LEU A 87 8.70 12.58 22.37
C LEU A 87 8.34 14.01 22.81
N PHE A 88 7.07 14.37 22.92
CA PHE A 88 6.69 15.74 23.23
C PHE A 88 5.74 15.84 24.41
N SER A 89 4.46 15.51 24.21
CA SER A 89 3.42 15.57 25.25
C SER A 89 2.14 14.89 24.79
N ALA A 90 1.25 14.58 25.73
CA ALA A 90 -0.08 14.03 25.41
C ALA A 90 -0.89 14.94 24.48
N ALA A 91 -0.73 16.27 24.59
CA ALA A 91 -1.39 17.23 23.69
C ALA A 91 -0.91 17.05 22.24
N VAL A 92 0.40 16.84 22.03
CA VAL A 92 0.95 16.56 20.69
C VAL A 92 0.42 15.24 20.17
N GLY A 93 0.33 14.20 21.02
CA GLY A 93 -0.30 12.93 20.65
C GLY A 93 -1.74 13.10 20.16
N HIS A 94 -2.58 13.83 20.90
CA HIS A 94 -3.96 14.10 20.50
C HIS A 94 -4.07 14.85 19.18
N MET A 95 -3.25 15.89 19.00
CA MET A 95 -3.21 16.67 17.76
C MET A 95 -2.69 15.84 16.58
N THR A 96 -1.74 14.93 16.81
CA THR A 96 -1.22 14.00 15.80
C THR A 96 -2.35 13.11 15.27
N LEU A 97 -3.15 12.52 16.17
CA LEU A 97 -4.32 11.72 15.79
C LEU A 97 -5.37 12.52 15.02
N ALA A 98 -5.64 13.75 15.45
CA ALA A 98 -6.60 14.63 14.80
C ALA A 98 -6.17 14.97 13.36
N ILE A 99 -4.89 15.25 13.14
CA ILE A 99 -4.36 15.61 11.82
C ILE A 99 -4.25 14.39 10.90
N VAL A 100 -3.66 13.29 11.38
CA VAL A 100 -3.42 12.10 10.53
C VAL A 100 -4.72 11.50 10.00
N THR A 101 -5.78 11.50 10.81
CA THR A 101 -7.11 10.98 10.42
C THR A 101 -7.78 11.85 9.34
N LEU A 102 -7.33 13.09 9.17
CA LEU A 102 -7.83 14.05 8.19
C LEU A 102 -6.96 14.16 6.93
N MET A 103 -5.98 13.27 6.74
CA MET A 103 -5.20 13.18 5.51
C MET A 103 -5.72 12.01 4.65
N PRO A 104 -6.42 12.26 3.52
CA PRO A 104 -7.09 11.22 2.74
C PRO A 104 -6.15 10.11 2.27
N LEU A 105 -4.97 10.48 1.77
CA LEU A 105 -3.95 9.50 1.39
C LEU A 105 -3.68 8.51 2.52
N LEU A 106 -3.43 8.99 3.75
CA LEU A 106 -3.12 8.14 4.90
C LEU A 106 -4.33 7.35 5.39
N THR A 107 -5.49 8.00 5.54
CA THR A 107 -6.69 7.36 6.10
C THR A 107 -7.33 6.36 5.14
N ILE A 108 -7.42 6.69 3.84
CA ILE A 108 -8.04 5.81 2.82
C ILE A 108 -7.00 4.81 2.31
N GLY A 109 -5.88 5.29 1.77
CA GLY A 109 -4.88 4.42 1.15
C GLY A 109 -4.26 3.40 2.10
N PHE A 110 -3.89 3.82 3.31
CA PHE A 110 -3.17 2.97 4.28
C PHE A 110 -4.10 2.45 5.39
N GLY A 111 -5.24 3.11 5.58
CA GLY A 111 -6.16 2.81 6.67
C GLY A 111 -7.40 2.03 6.28
N ILE A 112 -7.71 1.91 4.98
CA ILE A 112 -8.87 1.17 4.45
C ILE A 112 -8.42 0.13 3.43
N LEU A 113 -7.65 0.53 2.41
CA LEU A 113 -7.27 -0.37 1.33
C LEU A 113 -6.26 -1.42 1.79
N THR A 114 -6.42 -2.63 1.29
CA THR A 114 -5.45 -3.71 1.52
C THR A 114 -4.27 -3.53 0.56
N SER A 115 -3.07 -3.34 1.13
CA SER A 115 -1.86 -3.03 0.37
C SER A 115 -0.60 -3.39 1.19
N PRO A 116 0.56 -3.51 0.55
CA PRO A 116 1.84 -3.76 1.24
C PRO A 116 2.17 -2.66 2.26
N ASP A 117 1.58 -1.49 2.10
CA ASP A 117 1.80 -0.36 2.97
C ASP A 117 1.10 -0.49 4.35
N ASN A 118 0.09 -1.36 4.50
CA ASN A 118 -0.55 -1.57 5.82
C ASN A 118 0.47 -2.15 6.83
N GLY A 119 1.20 -3.19 6.43
CA GLY A 119 2.29 -3.77 7.22
C GLY A 119 3.44 -2.78 7.41
N LEU A 120 3.80 -2.05 6.35
CA LEU A 120 4.88 -1.06 6.40
C LEU A 120 4.61 0.01 7.46
N ILE A 121 3.45 0.66 7.45
CA ILE A 121 3.10 1.71 8.42
C ILE A 121 3.01 1.16 9.83
N PHE A 122 2.53 -0.07 10.01
CA PHE A 122 2.52 -0.74 11.31
C PHE A 122 3.92 -0.90 11.88
N PHE A 123 4.84 -1.50 11.12
CA PHE A 123 6.21 -1.70 11.58
C PHE A 123 7.03 -0.41 11.62
N TRP A 124 6.73 0.58 10.78
CA TRP A 124 7.29 1.93 10.86
C TRP A 124 6.90 2.62 12.17
N SER A 125 5.63 2.52 12.56
CA SER A 125 5.11 3.07 13.80
C SER A 125 5.69 2.35 15.03
N ALA A 126 5.81 1.02 14.96
CA ALA A 126 6.46 0.22 15.99
C ALA A 126 7.93 0.61 16.15
N THR A 127 8.65 0.76 15.04
CA THR A 127 10.05 1.20 15.03
C THR A 127 10.20 2.59 15.65
N LEU A 128 9.35 3.55 15.27
CA LEU A 128 9.36 4.90 15.83
C LEU A 128 9.06 4.90 17.34
N LEU A 129 8.10 4.09 17.81
CA LEU A 129 7.76 3.97 19.22
C LEU A 129 8.89 3.34 20.04
N VAL A 130 9.48 2.25 19.55
CA VAL A 130 10.63 1.60 20.18
C VAL A 130 11.83 2.55 20.22
N ALA A 131 12.10 3.27 19.14
CA ALA A 131 13.16 4.27 19.08
C ALA A 131 12.92 5.41 20.08
N ALA A 132 11.68 5.88 20.21
CA ALA A 132 11.31 6.87 21.21
C ALA A 132 11.54 6.37 22.65
N TRP A 133 11.29 5.09 22.93
CA TRP A 133 11.55 4.50 24.25
C TRP A 133 13.03 4.23 24.52
N GLU A 134 13.79 3.90 23.49
CA GLU A 134 15.22 3.58 23.57
C GLU A 134 16.06 4.85 23.74
N PHE A 135 15.93 5.81 22.82
CA PHE A 135 16.77 7.00 22.79
C PHE A 135 16.34 8.07 23.78
N PHE A 136 15.09 8.02 24.24
CA PHE A 136 14.53 8.96 25.21
C PHE A 136 13.81 8.17 26.32
N PRO A 137 14.53 7.59 27.30
CA PRO A 137 13.96 6.87 28.45
C PRO A 137 13.41 7.82 29.54
N SER A 138 12.53 7.30 30.42
CA SER A 138 11.83 8.15 31.42
C SER A 138 12.75 8.44 32.61
N ASN A 139 12.56 9.58 33.27
CA ASN A 139 13.41 10.02 34.39
C ASN A 139 13.49 9.00 35.53
N SER A 140 12.47 8.15 35.72
CA SER A 140 12.50 7.08 36.73
C SER A 140 13.58 6.01 36.51
N ARG A 141 14.07 5.82 35.26
CA ARG A 141 15.22 4.96 34.97
C ARG A 141 16.56 5.65 35.15
N LEU A 142 16.61 6.98 34.98
CA LEU A 142 17.83 7.77 35.20
C LEU A 142 18.25 7.79 36.68
N ASN A 143 17.33 7.49 37.63
CA ASN A 143 17.65 7.40 39.05
C ASN A 143 18.23 6.03 39.49
N ARG A 144 18.16 4.98 38.66
CA ARG A 144 18.66 3.64 39.05
C ARG A 144 20.16 3.44 38.77
N TYR A 145 20.74 4.29 37.94
CA TYR A 145 22.18 4.37 37.67
C TYR A 145 22.60 5.81 37.98
N GLY A 146 23.47 5.97 38.99
CA GLY A 146 23.69 7.21 39.73
C GLY A 146 23.79 8.51 38.92
N LEU A 147 23.31 9.57 39.57
CA LEU A 147 23.37 10.98 39.17
C LEU A 147 24.80 11.53 39.17
N ILE A 148 25.69 11.04 38.30
CA ILE A 148 26.87 11.79 37.82
C ILE A 148 27.08 11.37 36.35
N ASN A 149 26.87 12.29 35.38
CA ASN A 149 27.16 12.10 33.94
C ASN A 149 26.45 10.95 33.20
N ALA A 150 25.11 10.88 33.22
CA ALA A 150 24.36 9.87 32.45
C ALA A 150 24.56 10.00 30.93
N THR A 151 25.56 9.30 30.38
CA THR A 151 25.71 8.98 28.97
C THR A 151 24.63 8.00 28.55
N TYR A 152 24.05 8.15 27.35
CA TYR A 152 23.10 7.18 26.80
C TYR A 152 23.74 5.79 26.71
N VAL A 153 23.03 4.76 27.20
CA VAL A 153 23.47 3.36 27.16
C VAL A 153 22.44 2.56 26.35
N PRO A 154 22.85 1.91 25.25
CA PRO A 154 21.96 1.07 24.46
C PRO A 154 21.38 -0.10 25.25
N THR A 155 20.11 -0.42 25.02
CA THR A 155 19.43 -1.56 25.66
C THR A 155 19.04 -2.65 24.66
N TRP A 156 18.47 -3.75 25.16
CA TRP A 156 17.91 -4.85 24.37
C TRP A 156 16.90 -4.39 23.30
N ARG A 157 16.32 -3.19 23.45
CA ARG A 157 15.41 -2.59 22.46
C ARG A 157 16.07 -2.31 21.11
N ILE A 158 17.41 -2.22 21.04
CA ILE A 158 18.11 -2.17 19.76
C ILE A 158 17.85 -3.44 18.94
N VAL A 159 17.68 -4.60 19.58
CA VAL A 159 17.29 -5.85 18.91
C VAL A 159 15.86 -5.76 18.38
N LEU A 160 14.93 -5.19 19.16
CA LEU A 160 13.58 -4.93 18.69
C LEU A 160 13.55 -3.99 17.48
N LEU A 161 14.41 -2.96 17.44
CA LEU A 161 14.52 -2.08 16.26
C LEU A 161 14.95 -2.87 15.02
N GLY A 162 15.92 -3.78 15.15
CA GLY A 162 16.32 -4.66 14.06
C GLY A 162 15.15 -5.53 13.59
N LEU A 163 14.43 -6.15 14.52
CA LEU A 163 13.25 -6.94 14.20
C LEU A 163 12.16 -6.12 13.49
N THR A 164 11.78 -4.96 14.02
CA THR A 164 10.71 -4.15 13.41
C THR A 164 11.11 -3.58 12.05
N VAL A 165 12.38 -3.25 11.84
CA VAL A 165 12.88 -2.84 10.51
C VAL A 165 12.87 -4.01 9.54
N ALA A 166 13.25 -5.23 9.96
CA ALA A 166 13.15 -6.42 9.11
C ALA A 166 11.70 -6.70 8.70
N LEU A 167 10.76 -6.63 9.64
CA LEU A 167 9.34 -6.85 9.37
C LEU A 167 8.74 -5.74 8.50
N ALA A 168 9.22 -4.49 8.63
CA ALA A 168 8.90 -3.43 7.67
C ALA A 168 9.41 -3.77 6.26
N GLY A 169 10.63 -4.31 6.15
CA GLY A 169 11.21 -4.82 4.91
C GLY A 169 10.43 -5.99 4.31
N LEU A 170 9.88 -6.90 5.14
CA LEU A 170 8.94 -7.96 4.74
C LEU A 170 7.52 -7.46 4.43
N SER A 171 7.25 -6.17 4.61
CA SER A 171 6.01 -5.55 4.16
C SER A 171 6.23 -4.85 2.82
N LYS A 172 7.30 -4.06 2.73
CA LYS A 172 7.67 -3.35 1.50
C LYS A 172 9.15 -3.01 1.56
N TYR A 173 9.83 -3.03 0.42
CA TYR A 173 11.27 -2.69 0.31
C TYR A 173 11.62 -1.29 0.87
N HIS A 174 10.64 -0.40 1.01
CA HIS A 174 10.82 0.90 1.67
C HIS A 174 11.26 0.77 3.14
N GLY A 175 10.99 -0.36 3.80
CA GLY A 175 11.46 -0.65 5.15
C GLY A 175 12.99 -0.67 5.29
N PHE A 176 13.74 -0.92 4.21
CA PHE A 176 15.20 -0.82 4.25
C PHE A 176 15.68 0.63 4.41
N VAL A 177 14.96 1.59 3.81
CA VAL A 177 15.23 3.02 3.98
C VAL A 177 15.06 3.42 5.45
N LEU A 178 14.05 2.89 6.14
CA LEU A 178 13.85 3.11 7.58
C LEU A 178 15.07 2.68 8.42
N GLY A 179 15.64 1.51 8.12
CA GLY A 179 16.86 1.02 8.77
C GLY A 179 18.05 1.95 8.56
N LEU A 180 18.29 2.37 7.32
CA LEU A 180 19.34 3.33 6.98
C LEU A 180 19.14 4.67 7.71
N CYS A 181 17.90 5.14 7.81
CA CYS A 181 17.56 6.36 8.53
C CYS A 181 17.87 6.28 10.04
N LEU A 182 17.58 5.14 10.69
CA LEU A 182 17.93 4.91 12.10
C LEU A 182 19.44 4.92 12.32
N VAL A 183 20.19 4.24 11.46
CA VAL A 183 21.65 4.25 11.51
C VAL A 183 22.18 5.66 11.28
N GLY A 184 21.65 6.38 10.29
CA GLY A 184 21.98 7.79 10.00
C GLY A 184 21.78 8.71 11.20
N PHE A 185 20.65 8.57 11.92
CA PHE A 185 20.41 9.28 13.19
C PHE A 185 21.49 8.97 14.23
N CYS A 186 21.81 7.69 14.44
CA CYS A 186 22.82 7.28 15.43
C CYS A 186 24.23 7.80 15.08
N VAL A 187 24.58 7.83 13.80
CA VAL A 187 25.87 8.36 13.31
C VAL A 187 25.92 9.89 13.46
N ALA A 188 24.85 10.60 13.11
CA ALA A 188 24.79 12.06 13.14
C ALA A 188 24.93 12.63 14.56
N TYR A 189 24.33 11.97 15.56
CA TYR A 189 24.24 12.51 16.92
C TYR A 189 25.15 11.78 17.90
N ARG A 190 26.18 12.50 18.38
CA ARG A 190 27.25 11.98 19.25
C ARG A 190 26.76 11.10 20.42
N PRO A 191 25.71 11.46 21.18
CA PRO A 191 25.26 10.63 22.31
C PRO A 191 24.79 9.23 21.90
N TYR A 192 24.27 9.06 20.69
CA TYR A 192 23.68 7.81 20.21
C TYR A 192 24.65 6.94 19.40
N ARG A 193 25.87 7.42 19.12
CA ARG A 193 26.92 6.62 18.46
C ARG A 193 27.31 5.38 19.24
N ALA A 194 27.05 5.35 20.55
CA ALA A 194 27.26 4.19 21.41
C ALA A 194 26.49 2.95 20.91
N VAL A 195 25.34 3.13 20.22
CA VAL A 195 24.62 2.03 19.58
C VAL A 195 25.53 1.25 18.65
N LEU A 196 26.32 1.94 17.81
CA LEU A 196 27.11 1.31 16.75
C LEU A 196 28.20 0.36 17.28
N ARG A 197 28.56 0.47 18.56
CA ARG A 197 29.57 -0.38 19.23
C ARG A 197 28.95 -1.33 20.25
N SER A 198 27.64 -1.34 20.38
CA SER A 198 26.92 -2.13 21.38
C SER A 198 26.84 -3.61 20.96
N PRO A 199 27.01 -4.56 21.89
CA PRO A 199 26.72 -5.98 21.61
C PRO A 199 25.25 -6.19 21.18
N TRP A 200 24.33 -5.34 21.66
CA TRP A 200 22.94 -5.35 21.22
C TRP A 200 22.77 -5.09 19.72
N THR A 201 23.69 -4.35 19.10
CA THR A 201 23.66 -4.09 17.66
C THR A 201 24.07 -5.32 16.86
N MET A 202 25.04 -6.10 17.33
CA MET A 202 25.38 -7.38 16.70
C MET A 202 24.20 -8.36 16.77
N LEU A 203 23.58 -8.46 17.94
CA LEU A 203 22.37 -9.27 18.10
C LEU A 203 21.19 -8.74 17.26
N SER A 204 21.05 -7.42 17.13
CA SER A 204 20.05 -6.78 16.28
C SER A 204 20.24 -7.11 14.79
N LEU A 205 21.48 -7.06 14.28
CA LEU A 205 21.80 -7.45 12.91
C LEU A 205 21.55 -8.94 12.67
N LEU A 206 21.86 -9.81 13.63
CA LEU A 206 21.55 -11.23 13.56
C LEU A 206 20.04 -11.46 13.46
N VAL A 207 19.25 -10.86 14.36
CA VAL A 207 17.78 -10.97 14.35
C VAL A 207 17.19 -10.39 13.07
N PHE A 208 17.71 -9.25 12.59
CA PHE A 208 17.30 -8.65 11.33
C PHE A 208 17.55 -9.59 10.15
N GLY A 209 18.73 -10.21 10.07
CA GLY A 209 19.08 -11.18 9.02
C GLY A 209 18.20 -12.43 9.05
N ILE A 210 17.97 -13.01 10.25
CA ILE A 210 17.10 -14.19 10.42
C ILE A 210 15.65 -13.86 10.04
N ALA A 211 15.13 -12.72 10.48
CA ALA A 211 13.77 -12.30 10.18
C ALA A 211 13.54 -12.12 8.67
N LEU A 212 14.54 -11.64 7.92
CA LEU A 212 14.45 -11.51 6.46
C LEU A 212 14.67 -12.82 5.68
N SER A 213 14.97 -13.94 6.35
CA SER A 213 15.23 -15.22 5.67
C SER A 213 14.14 -15.66 4.68
N PRO A 214 12.82 -15.44 4.90
CA PRO A 214 11.79 -15.75 3.89
C PRO A 214 12.02 -15.06 2.54
N LEU A 215 12.36 -13.77 2.58
CA LEU A 215 12.59 -12.95 1.39
C LEU A 215 13.80 -13.45 0.60
N TRP A 216 14.90 -13.72 1.32
CA TRP A 216 16.15 -14.18 0.73
C TRP A 216 16.02 -15.59 0.15
N TYR A 217 15.42 -16.49 0.92
CA TYR A 217 15.20 -17.87 0.52
C TYR A 217 14.36 -17.93 -0.76
N TRP A 218 13.20 -17.27 -0.78
CA TRP A 218 12.33 -17.28 -1.95
C TRP A 218 13.02 -16.71 -3.19
N ASN A 219 13.66 -15.54 -3.08
CA ASN A 219 14.32 -14.93 -4.24
C ASN A 219 15.48 -15.76 -4.77
N SER A 220 16.22 -16.46 -3.90
CA SER A 220 17.30 -17.36 -4.32
C SER A 220 16.82 -18.53 -5.17
N GLN A 221 15.55 -18.93 -5.03
CA GLN A 221 14.93 -20.00 -5.81
C GLN A 221 14.26 -19.50 -7.10
N HIS A 222 14.17 -18.18 -7.29
CA HIS A 222 13.41 -17.55 -8.39
C HIS A 222 14.24 -16.46 -9.08
N ASP A 223 15.53 -16.71 -9.30
CA ASP A 223 16.45 -15.85 -10.05
C ASP A 223 16.48 -14.38 -9.62
N TRP A 224 16.23 -14.14 -8.33
CA TRP A 224 16.16 -12.80 -7.74
C TRP A 224 15.16 -11.86 -8.43
N ILE A 225 14.10 -12.44 -9.01
CA ILE A 225 13.16 -11.74 -9.89
C ILE A 225 12.54 -10.50 -9.24
N SER A 226 12.22 -10.56 -7.94
CA SER A 226 11.62 -9.41 -7.24
C SER A 226 12.58 -8.22 -7.16
N PHE A 227 13.87 -8.48 -6.93
CA PHE A 227 14.88 -7.42 -6.90
C PHE A 227 15.14 -6.86 -8.29
N ARG A 228 15.21 -7.72 -9.31
CA ARG A 228 15.34 -7.31 -10.72
C ARG A 228 14.16 -6.42 -11.14
N PHE A 229 12.95 -6.78 -10.70
CA PHE A 229 11.76 -5.97 -10.93
C PHE A 229 11.89 -4.60 -10.25
N GLN A 230 12.18 -4.55 -8.95
CA GLN A 230 12.22 -3.28 -8.21
C GLN A 230 13.39 -2.36 -8.61
N LEU A 231 14.51 -2.89 -9.09
CA LEU A 231 15.72 -2.13 -9.40
C LEU A 231 15.87 -1.77 -10.88
N GLY A 232 15.29 -2.54 -11.80
CA GLY A 232 15.45 -2.35 -13.26
C GLY A 232 14.12 -2.39 -14.00
N MET A 233 13.45 -3.55 -14.01
CA MET A 233 12.34 -3.79 -14.95
C MET A 233 11.11 -2.91 -14.71
N ARG A 234 10.85 -2.51 -13.46
CA ARG A 234 9.71 -1.66 -13.10
C ARG A 234 9.71 -0.31 -13.82
N PHE A 235 10.85 0.10 -14.36
CA PHE A 235 11.01 1.37 -15.07
C PHE A 235 11.43 1.23 -16.54
N ASP A 236 11.58 0.00 -17.05
CA ASP A 236 12.09 -0.27 -18.40
C ASP A 236 11.03 -0.08 -19.51
N GLY A 237 9.83 0.41 -19.18
CA GLY A 237 8.74 0.72 -20.12
C GLY A 237 8.48 2.22 -20.33
N THR A 238 9.13 3.14 -19.60
CA THR A 238 9.01 4.57 -19.89
C THR A 238 9.88 4.90 -21.10
N THR A 239 9.29 4.87 -22.29
CA THR A 239 9.90 5.19 -23.59
C THR A 239 10.32 6.66 -23.68
N SER A 240 11.39 6.99 -22.98
CA SER A 240 12.40 8.00 -23.31
C SER A 240 13.37 8.05 -22.13
N PRO A 241 14.69 7.91 -22.34
CA PRO A 241 15.68 8.28 -21.33
C PRO A 241 15.66 9.80 -21.18
N SER A 242 14.59 10.34 -20.58
CA SER A 242 14.52 11.75 -20.27
C SER A 242 15.48 12.00 -19.11
N GLY A 243 16.43 12.92 -19.31
CA GLY A 243 17.26 13.41 -18.22
C GLY A 243 16.40 13.93 -17.07
N PHE A 244 17.00 14.11 -15.90
CA PHE A 244 16.28 14.63 -14.73
C PHE A 244 15.58 15.96 -15.06
N SER A 245 14.26 16.00 -14.85
CA SER A 245 13.40 17.16 -15.08
C SER A 245 12.93 17.76 -13.76
N LEU A 246 13.38 19.00 -13.50
CA LEU A 246 12.93 19.76 -12.32
C LEU A 246 11.41 20.02 -12.38
N GLY A 247 10.86 20.22 -13.59
CA GLY A 247 9.41 20.43 -13.78
C GLY A 247 8.60 19.20 -13.39
N GLN A 248 9.05 17.99 -13.77
CA GLN A 248 8.42 16.74 -13.34
C GLN A 248 8.52 16.54 -11.83
N MET A 249 9.70 16.83 -11.24
CA MET A 249 9.90 16.78 -9.79
C MET A 249 8.92 17.71 -9.04
N MET A 250 8.76 18.94 -9.52
CA MET A 250 7.83 19.92 -8.96
C MET A 250 6.37 19.48 -9.16
N GLY A 251 6.03 18.95 -10.34
CA GLY A 251 4.70 18.40 -10.62
C GLY A 251 4.35 17.26 -9.67
N TYR A 252 5.27 16.31 -9.45
CA TYR A 252 5.12 15.23 -8.49
C TYR A 252 4.97 15.74 -7.04
N TRP A 253 5.76 16.73 -6.65
CA TRP A 253 5.66 17.34 -5.33
C TRP A 253 4.28 17.98 -5.10
N LEU A 254 3.78 18.74 -6.09
CA LEU A 254 2.43 19.31 -6.05
C LEU A 254 1.35 18.22 -6.01
N LEU A 255 1.50 17.16 -6.79
CA LEU A 255 0.61 16.00 -6.75
C LEU A 255 0.57 15.38 -5.36
N SER A 256 1.73 15.19 -4.73
CA SER A 256 1.82 14.68 -3.36
C SER A 256 1.09 15.57 -2.34
N ILE A 257 1.11 16.90 -2.53
CA ILE A 257 0.34 17.85 -1.71
C ILE A 257 -1.17 17.68 -1.90
N VAL A 258 -1.62 17.46 -3.14
CA VAL A 258 -3.03 17.21 -3.46
C VAL A 258 -3.51 15.93 -2.76
N TYR A 259 -2.76 14.83 -2.87
CA TYR A 259 -3.10 13.56 -2.23
C TYR A 259 -3.13 13.64 -0.69
N LEU A 260 -2.25 14.45 -0.09
CA LEU A 260 -2.28 14.72 1.36
C LEU A 260 -3.41 15.65 1.81
N PHE A 261 -4.20 16.19 0.87
CA PHE A 261 -5.08 17.33 1.01
C PHE A 261 -4.29 18.65 1.23
N PRO A 262 -4.38 19.67 0.35
CA PRO A 262 -3.48 20.83 0.37
C PRO A 262 -3.42 21.58 1.71
N LEU A 263 -4.53 21.62 2.45
CA LEU A 263 -4.60 22.23 3.78
C LEU A 263 -3.72 21.53 4.82
N PHE A 264 -3.25 20.32 4.56
CA PHE A 264 -2.28 19.61 5.38
C PHE A 264 -0.93 19.43 4.69
N GLY A 265 -0.92 19.17 3.37
CA GLY A 265 0.30 18.98 2.58
C GLY A 265 1.26 20.19 2.64
N PHE A 266 0.75 21.41 2.40
CA PHE A 266 1.57 22.62 2.46
C PHE A 266 2.15 22.88 3.87
N PRO A 267 1.34 22.89 4.96
CA PRO A 267 1.87 23.01 6.32
C PRO A 267 2.87 21.92 6.69
N LEU A 268 2.68 20.68 6.24
CA LEU A 268 3.58 19.57 6.53
C LEU A 268 4.97 19.82 5.93
N TRP A 269 5.05 20.18 4.65
CA TRP A 269 6.33 20.51 3.99
C TRP A 269 6.97 21.77 4.56
N TRP A 270 6.19 22.80 4.87
CA TRP A 270 6.70 23.99 5.55
C TRP A 270 7.32 23.66 6.91
N VAL A 271 6.67 22.81 7.71
CA VAL A 271 7.20 22.34 8.99
C VAL A 271 8.46 21.51 8.79
N ALA A 272 8.47 20.59 7.81
CA ALA A 272 9.65 19.79 7.48
C ALA A 272 10.85 20.70 7.16
N ALA A 273 10.68 21.70 6.28
CA ALA A 273 11.72 22.65 5.92
C ALA A 273 12.18 23.49 7.12
N ARG A 274 11.24 24.04 7.90
CA ARG A 274 11.56 24.87 9.07
C ARG A 274 12.32 24.09 10.14
N GLN A 275 11.90 22.86 10.47
CA GLN A 275 12.61 22.06 11.47
C GLN A 275 13.97 21.59 10.95
N SER A 276 14.09 21.27 9.66
CA SER A 276 15.37 20.94 9.04
C SER A 276 16.35 22.11 9.15
N GLY A 277 15.92 23.34 8.84
CA GLY A 277 16.74 24.53 9.01
C GLY A 277 17.20 24.75 10.46
N LYS A 278 16.32 24.50 11.45
CA LYS A 278 16.71 24.53 12.87
C LYS A 278 17.73 23.47 13.25
N GLN A 279 17.66 22.26 12.66
CA GLN A 279 18.66 21.22 12.90
C GLN A 279 20.01 21.60 12.31
N VAL A 280 20.04 22.17 11.11
CA VAL A 280 21.27 22.67 10.48
C VAL A 280 21.93 23.73 11.35
N LEU A 281 21.17 24.72 11.83
CA LEU A 281 21.68 25.74 12.76
C LEU A 281 22.21 25.13 14.06
N PHE A 282 21.50 24.15 14.61
CA PHE A 282 21.94 23.43 15.81
C PHE A 282 23.22 22.59 15.59
N TRP A 283 23.44 22.04 14.39
CA TRP A 283 24.69 21.33 14.08
C TRP A 283 25.90 22.26 14.03
N PHE A 284 25.75 23.48 13.51
CA PHE A 284 26.82 24.47 13.50
C PHE A 284 27.05 25.12 14.86
N SER A 285 25.99 25.31 15.64
CA SER A 285 26.02 25.97 16.96
C SER A 285 25.21 25.17 17.98
N PRO A 286 25.74 24.04 18.49
CA PRO A 286 25.01 23.19 19.42
C PRO A 286 24.78 23.89 20.75
N SER A 287 23.55 23.83 21.27
CA SER A 287 23.21 24.41 22.58
C SER A 287 23.99 23.72 23.71
N LEU A 288 24.44 24.53 24.68
CA LEU A 288 25.05 24.07 25.92
C LEU A 288 24.01 23.51 26.90
N SER A 289 22.72 23.86 26.74
CA SER A 289 21.65 23.36 27.60
C SER A 289 21.25 21.94 27.22
N ARG A 290 21.38 21.01 28.18
CA ARG A 290 20.99 19.60 27.99
C ARG A 290 19.52 19.45 27.58
N GLY A 291 18.63 20.29 28.11
CA GLY A 291 17.20 20.23 27.80
C GLY A 291 16.90 20.62 26.36
N GLU A 292 17.55 21.67 25.86
CA GLU A 292 17.40 22.13 24.47
C GLU A 292 18.00 21.12 23.50
N ALA A 293 19.20 20.61 23.77
CA ALA A 293 19.82 19.58 22.95
C ALA A 293 18.93 18.32 22.83
N GLN A 294 18.34 17.87 23.95
CA GLN A 294 17.40 16.76 23.95
C GLN A 294 16.14 17.04 23.12
N TYR A 295 15.60 18.26 23.18
CA TYR A 295 14.47 18.65 22.33
C TYR A 295 14.83 18.57 20.83
N HIS A 296 16.02 19.06 20.45
CA HIS A 296 16.52 18.96 19.09
C HIS A 296 16.70 17.51 18.64
N TYR A 297 17.23 16.62 19.49
CA TYR A 297 17.40 15.21 19.17
C TYR A 297 16.06 14.50 18.90
N ARG A 298 15.00 14.84 19.65
CA ARG A 298 13.67 14.27 19.43
C ARG A 298 13.09 14.67 18.08
N GLN A 299 13.26 15.94 17.71
CA GLN A 299 12.88 16.43 16.38
C GLN A 299 13.71 15.77 15.28
N ALA A 300 15.01 15.63 15.52
CA ALA A 300 15.93 15.01 14.59
C ALA A 300 15.61 13.53 14.33
N LEU A 301 15.23 12.77 15.36
CA LEU A 301 14.78 11.38 15.16
C LEU A 301 13.63 11.32 14.16
N ILE A 302 12.60 12.16 14.33
CA ILE A 302 11.47 12.20 13.39
C ILE A 302 11.93 12.61 11.99
N LEU A 303 12.78 13.64 11.88
CA LEU A 303 13.30 14.08 10.59
C LEU A 303 14.08 12.97 9.89
N TRP A 304 14.96 12.26 10.58
CA TRP A 304 15.70 11.13 10.00
C TRP A 304 14.76 10.02 9.56
N LEU A 305 13.77 9.66 10.36
CA LEU A 305 12.80 8.61 10.02
C LEU A 305 11.71 9.06 9.04
N SER A 306 11.75 10.29 8.52
CA SER A 306 10.71 10.80 7.63
C SER A 306 11.23 11.50 6.38
N LEU A 307 12.14 12.46 6.56
CA LEU A 307 12.59 13.35 5.50
C LEU A 307 13.34 12.62 4.37
N PRO A 308 14.25 11.66 4.63
CA PRO A 308 14.97 10.99 3.55
C PRO A 308 14.05 10.27 2.57
N ILE A 309 13.03 9.54 3.03
CA ILE A 309 12.08 8.86 2.14
C ILE A 309 11.17 9.84 1.40
N MET A 310 10.77 10.95 2.05
CA MET A 310 10.04 12.03 1.39
C MET A 310 10.86 12.64 0.26
N LEU A 311 12.13 12.96 0.51
CA LEU A 311 13.02 13.57 -0.47
C LEU A 311 13.39 12.59 -1.58
N LEU A 312 13.70 11.33 -1.25
CA LEU A 312 14.07 10.30 -2.21
C LEU A 312 13.02 10.17 -3.33
N PHE A 313 11.76 9.97 -2.96
CA PHE A 313 10.70 9.80 -3.95
C PHE A 313 10.29 11.11 -4.61
N THR A 314 10.42 12.26 -3.92
CA THR A 314 10.24 13.56 -4.57
C THR A 314 11.28 13.76 -5.68
N LEU A 315 12.54 13.45 -5.42
CA LEU A 315 13.63 13.54 -6.40
C LEU A 315 13.44 12.52 -7.53
N LEU A 316 13.07 11.28 -7.21
CA LEU A 316 12.84 10.24 -8.21
C LEU A 316 11.68 10.59 -9.15
N GLY A 317 10.67 11.33 -8.66
CA GLY A 317 9.59 11.90 -9.46
C GLY A 317 10.06 12.87 -10.55
N GLY A 318 11.31 13.36 -10.50
CA GLY A 318 11.93 14.13 -11.57
C GLY A 318 12.55 13.28 -12.69
N LYS A 319 12.58 11.95 -12.56
CA LYS A 319 13.08 11.04 -13.60
C LYS A 319 11.98 10.15 -14.16
N GLN A 320 11.08 9.69 -13.29
CA GLN A 320 10.11 8.64 -13.61
C GLN A 320 8.79 8.94 -12.90
N GLN A 321 7.70 8.37 -13.39
CA GLN A 321 6.42 8.48 -12.73
C GLN A 321 6.42 7.64 -11.45
N ILE A 322 6.16 8.31 -10.32
CA ILE A 322 6.14 7.69 -9.00
C ILE A 322 4.73 7.78 -8.43
N LEU A 323 4.27 6.73 -7.75
CA LEU A 323 2.99 6.76 -7.06
C LEU A 323 3.09 7.68 -5.82
N PRO A 324 2.13 8.60 -5.61
CA PRO A 324 2.12 9.50 -4.45
C PRO A 324 2.11 8.81 -3.08
N ALA A 325 1.76 7.51 -3.04
CA ALA A 325 1.79 6.69 -1.83
C ALA A 325 3.22 6.33 -1.37
N TRP A 326 4.23 6.32 -2.24
CA TRP A 326 5.60 5.87 -1.89
C TRP A 326 6.28 6.73 -0.80
N PRO A 327 6.19 8.08 -0.77
CA PRO A 327 6.73 8.90 0.32
C PRO A 327 5.88 8.90 1.60
N ALA A 328 4.70 8.27 1.60
CA ALA A 328 3.74 8.34 2.71
C ALA A 328 4.26 7.89 4.08
N PRO A 329 5.15 6.87 4.22
CA PRO A 329 5.75 6.56 5.52
C PRO A 329 6.52 7.74 6.12
N GLY A 330 7.09 8.58 5.26
CA GLY A 330 7.72 9.81 5.71
C GLY A 330 6.72 10.84 6.19
N TYR A 331 5.63 11.06 5.44
CA TYR A 331 4.54 11.94 5.86
C TYR A 331 3.96 11.51 7.21
N TRP A 332 3.77 10.19 7.40
CA TRP A 332 3.24 9.60 8.64
C TRP A 332 4.00 10.05 9.89
N GLY A 333 5.34 9.94 9.91
CA GLY A 333 6.15 10.43 11.03
C GLY A 333 6.16 11.97 11.13
N MET A 334 6.20 12.67 10.00
CA MET A 334 6.24 14.13 9.94
C MET A 334 4.98 14.78 10.54
N VAL A 335 3.83 14.08 10.55
CA VAL A 335 2.60 14.54 11.21
C VAL A 335 2.83 14.89 12.68
N ILE A 336 3.75 14.21 13.39
CA ILE A 336 4.06 14.55 14.79
C ILE A 336 4.63 15.97 14.91
N LEU A 337 5.55 16.34 14.01
CA LEU A 337 6.14 17.69 14.01
C LEU A 337 5.11 18.73 13.58
N LEU A 338 4.26 18.40 12.61
CA LEU A 338 3.13 19.27 12.22
C LEU A 338 2.17 19.47 13.39
N ALA A 339 1.84 18.43 14.14
CA ALA A 339 0.98 18.50 15.32
C ALA A 339 1.57 19.36 16.43
N ALA A 340 2.87 19.21 16.71
CA ALA A 340 3.58 20.07 17.66
C ALA A 340 3.52 21.55 17.23
N GLN A 341 3.72 21.83 15.94
CA GLN A 341 3.61 23.18 15.40
C GLN A 341 2.17 23.71 15.40
N ALA A 342 1.18 22.87 15.12
CA ALA A 342 -0.24 23.22 15.13
C ALA A 342 -0.71 23.64 16.53
N LEU A 343 -0.20 23.03 17.60
CA LEU A 343 -0.47 23.49 18.97
C LEU A 343 0.11 24.88 19.25
N VAL A 344 1.29 25.20 18.70
CA VAL A 344 1.85 26.55 18.80
C VAL A 344 0.95 27.55 18.08
N TRP A 345 0.47 27.23 16.89
CA TRP A 345 -0.50 28.06 16.17
C TRP A 345 -1.83 28.17 16.91
N GLN A 346 -2.29 27.10 17.55
CA GLN A 346 -3.55 27.07 18.31
C GLN A 346 -3.51 28.02 19.50
N ARG A 347 -2.36 28.18 20.17
CA ARG A 347 -2.22 29.15 21.27
C ARG A 347 -2.46 30.60 20.81
N HIS A 348 -2.03 30.94 19.60
CA HIS A 348 -2.16 32.30 19.06
C HIS A 348 -3.46 32.51 18.30
N ARG A 349 -3.97 31.47 17.61
CA ARG A 349 -5.14 31.52 16.71
C ARG A 349 -6.05 30.30 16.92
N PRO A 350 -6.67 30.14 18.11
CA PRO A 350 -7.41 28.92 18.45
C PRO A 350 -8.62 28.67 17.54
N ARG A 351 -9.36 29.73 17.19
CA ARG A 351 -10.53 29.63 16.29
C ARG A 351 -10.14 29.17 14.89
N LEU A 352 -8.98 29.61 14.37
CA LEU A 352 -8.50 29.23 13.05
C LEU A 352 -8.16 27.75 13.00
N ILE A 353 -7.39 27.24 13.97
CA ILE A 353 -7.03 25.81 14.03
C ILE A 353 -8.27 24.94 14.22
N ARG A 354 -9.23 25.35 15.05
CA ARG A 354 -10.50 24.63 15.19
C ARG A 354 -11.27 24.57 13.87
N ARG A 355 -11.41 25.70 13.15
CA ARG A 355 -12.08 25.76 11.84
C ARG A 355 -11.35 24.94 10.79
N TRP A 356 -10.03 24.95 10.78
CA TRP A 356 -9.22 24.14 9.89
C TRP A 356 -9.50 22.64 10.07
N LEU A 357 -9.43 22.12 11.31
CA LEU A 357 -9.67 20.70 11.57
C LEU A 357 -11.13 20.29 11.33
N TRP A 358 -12.10 21.05 11.85
CA TRP A 358 -13.52 20.72 11.66
C TRP A 358 -13.98 20.89 10.21
N GLY A 359 -13.55 21.96 9.54
CA GLY A 359 -13.85 22.20 8.12
C GLY A 359 -13.25 21.12 7.24
N SER A 360 -12.01 20.70 7.52
CA SER A 360 -11.38 19.57 6.82
C SER A 360 -12.14 18.27 7.06
N GLY A 361 -12.53 17.97 8.30
CA GLY A 361 -13.32 16.77 8.63
C GLY A 361 -14.67 16.74 7.93
N LEU A 362 -15.40 17.86 7.94
CA LEU A 362 -16.68 17.98 7.25
C LEU A 362 -16.51 17.82 5.74
N PHE A 363 -15.53 18.50 5.15
CA PHE A 363 -15.22 18.40 3.72
C PHE A 363 -14.93 16.95 3.31
N LEU A 364 -14.05 16.26 4.05
CA LEU A 364 -13.68 14.89 3.74
C LEU A 364 -14.83 13.90 3.94
N ALA A 365 -15.64 14.07 4.99
CA ALA A 365 -16.82 13.25 5.21
C ALA A 365 -17.83 13.43 4.07
N SER A 366 -18.11 14.67 3.67
CA SER A 366 -19.00 14.98 2.55
C SER A 366 -18.46 14.45 1.22
N LEU A 367 -17.17 14.65 0.93
CA LEU A 367 -16.54 14.14 -0.29
C LEU A 367 -16.58 12.62 -0.34
N SER A 368 -16.30 11.95 0.78
CA SER A 368 -16.37 10.48 0.87
C SER A 368 -17.79 9.99 0.67
N LEU A 369 -18.79 10.67 1.25
CA LEU A 369 -20.19 10.32 1.06
C LEU A 369 -20.60 10.43 -0.42
N VAL A 370 -20.26 11.55 -1.08
CA VAL A 370 -20.55 11.75 -2.51
C VAL A 370 -19.85 10.68 -3.35
N ALA A 371 -18.57 10.41 -3.10
CA ALA A 371 -17.81 9.39 -3.82
C ALA A 371 -18.42 7.99 -3.63
N LEU A 372 -18.77 7.59 -2.40
CA LEU A 372 -19.38 6.28 -2.14
C LEU A 372 -20.77 6.14 -2.77
N LEU A 373 -21.60 7.19 -2.72
CA LEU A 373 -22.88 7.21 -3.40
C LEU A 373 -22.71 7.13 -4.92
N HIS A 374 -21.68 7.76 -5.47
CA HIS A 374 -21.39 7.67 -6.90
C HIS A 374 -20.92 6.26 -7.29
N LEU A 375 -20.00 5.66 -6.53
CA LEU A 375 -19.52 4.29 -6.77
C LEU A 375 -20.62 3.24 -6.71
N ARG A 376 -21.62 3.40 -5.82
CA ARG A 376 -22.69 2.40 -5.64
C ARG A 376 -23.95 2.67 -6.45
N LEU A 377 -24.35 3.93 -6.56
CA LEU A 377 -25.63 4.32 -7.16
C LEU A 377 -25.46 5.06 -8.48
N GLY A 378 -24.26 5.54 -8.80
CA GLY A 378 -24.05 6.35 -10.00
C GLY A 378 -24.71 7.72 -9.90
N ILE A 379 -24.68 8.38 -8.73
CA ILE A 379 -25.38 9.68 -8.55
C ILE A 379 -24.89 10.81 -9.46
N LEU A 380 -23.65 10.74 -9.97
CA LEU A 380 -23.10 11.68 -10.96
C LEU A 380 -23.02 11.07 -12.37
N GLN A 381 -23.41 9.81 -12.54
CA GLN A 381 -23.31 9.07 -13.80
C GLN A 381 -24.49 9.40 -14.72
N GLN A 382 -24.26 9.41 -16.03
CA GLN A 382 -25.25 9.61 -17.07
C GLN A 382 -25.21 8.47 -18.11
N PRO A 383 -26.27 7.66 -18.27
CA PRO A 383 -27.51 7.67 -17.50
C PRO A 383 -27.35 6.98 -16.12
N SER A 384 -28.20 7.36 -15.18
CA SER A 384 -28.43 6.62 -13.93
C SER A 384 -29.84 6.90 -13.38
N THR A 385 -30.51 5.88 -12.85
CA THR A 385 -31.80 6.01 -12.14
C THR A 385 -31.69 6.92 -10.90
N TYR A 386 -30.50 7.01 -10.31
CA TYR A 386 -30.24 7.81 -9.11
C TYR A 386 -29.48 9.11 -9.43
N ALA A 387 -29.40 9.49 -10.71
CA ALA A 387 -28.63 10.64 -11.14
C ALA A 387 -29.19 11.94 -10.55
N ILE A 388 -28.34 12.66 -9.81
CA ILE A 388 -28.65 14.00 -9.33
C ILE A 388 -28.44 14.97 -10.49
N PHE A 389 -29.40 15.85 -10.75
CA PHE A 389 -29.39 16.79 -11.88
C PHE A 389 -29.29 16.12 -13.26
N GLY A 390 -29.73 14.87 -13.40
CA GLY A 390 -29.67 14.13 -14.67
C GLY A 390 -28.32 13.49 -14.99
N GLY A 391 -27.33 13.63 -14.10
CA GLY A 391 -25.98 13.10 -14.27
C GLY A 391 -25.03 14.17 -14.83
N LEU A 392 -23.74 14.02 -14.53
CA LEU A 392 -22.69 14.96 -14.94
C LEU A 392 -21.62 14.30 -15.82
N VAL A 393 -21.43 13.00 -15.70
CA VAL A 393 -20.36 12.25 -16.37
C VAL A 393 -20.98 11.08 -17.14
N PRO A 394 -20.85 11.03 -18.47
CA PRO A 394 -21.24 9.88 -19.28
C PRO A 394 -20.55 8.61 -18.77
N VAL A 395 -21.23 7.46 -18.85
CA VAL A 395 -20.67 6.17 -18.39
C VAL A 395 -19.31 5.88 -19.02
N GLU A 396 -19.15 6.19 -20.30
CA GLU A 396 -17.95 5.93 -21.10
C GLU A 396 -16.76 6.80 -20.66
N GLN A 397 -17.01 7.88 -19.93
CA GLN A 397 -16.00 8.82 -19.40
C GLN A 397 -15.88 8.74 -17.87
N ASP A 398 -16.70 7.91 -17.23
CA ASP A 398 -16.73 7.76 -15.79
C ASP A 398 -15.64 6.80 -15.36
N GLY A 399 -14.46 7.32 -15.00
CA GLY A 399 -13.32 6.50 -14.56
C GLY A 399 -13.59 5.66 -13.30
N SER A 400 -14.76 5.78 -12.66
CA SER A 400 -15.16 4.87 -11.60
C SER A 400 -15.75 3.54 -12.09
N THR A 401 -15.97 3.36 -13.40
CA THR A 401 -16.36 2.07 -14.01
C THR A 401 -15.21 1.06 -14.00
N GLU A 402 -13.96 1.53 -13.96
CA GLU A 402 -12.76 0.71 -13.81
C GLU A 402 -12.80 -0.19 -12.55
N LEU A 403 -13.54 0.22 -11.50
CA LEU A 403 -13.70 -0.60 -10.31
C LEU A 403 -14.85 -1.61 -10.49
N ILE A 404 -14.50 -2.89 -10.53
CA ILE A 404 -15.47 -3.99 -10.71
C ILE A 404 -16.17 -4.35 -9.39
N ASP A 405 -17.51 -4.37 -9.40
CA ASP A 405 -18.31 -4.88 -8.28
C ASP A 405 -18.31 -6.42 -8.26
N THR A 406 -17.31 -6.98 -7.58
CA THR A 406 -17.13 -8.43 -7.40
C THR A 406 -18.34 -9.14 -6.77
N ASN A 407 -19.15 -8.46 -5.95
CA ASN A 407 -20.36 -9.05 -5.37
C ASN A 407 -21.51 -9.08 -6.38
N GLN A 408 -21.61 -8.07 -7.26
CA GLN A 408 -22.51 -8.15 -8.41
C GLN A 408 -22.06 -9.24 -9.38
N LEU A 409 -20.76 -9.30 -9.65
CA LEU A 409 -20.19 -10.28 -10.57
C LEU A 409 -20.42 -11.73 -10.10
N LYS A 410 -20.16 -12.02 -8.83
CA LYS A 410 -20.49 -13.31 -8.21
C LYS A 410 -21.95 -13.70 -8.46
N ARG A 411 -22.89 -12.79 -8.14
CA ARG A 411 -24.33 -13.06 -8.33
C ARG A 411 -24.68 -13.30 -9.78
N LEU A 412 -24.07 -12.57 -10.71
CA LEU A 412 -24.30 -12.75 -12.14
C LEU A 412 -23.77 -14.11 -12.62
N PHE A 413 -22.57 -14.51 -12.22
CA PHE A 413 -22.01 -15.83 -12.54
C PHE A 413 -22.85 -16.98 -11.99
N GLU A 414 -23.38 -16.83 -10.78
CA GLU A 414 -24.29 -17.82 -10.17
C GLU A 414 -25.65 -17.88 -10.90
N SER A 415 -26.20 -16.73 -11.30
CA SER A 415 -27.54 -16.63 -11.89
C SER A 415 -27.62 -16.87 -13.40
N THR A 416 -26.49 -16.80 -14.12
CA THR A 416 -26.44 -17.03 -15.58
C THR A 416 -26.11 -18.50 -15.85
N PRO A 417 -27.07 -19.34 -16.29
CA PRO A 417 -26.87 -20.79 -16.37
C PRO A 417 -25.70 -21.21 -17.26
N ALA A 418 -25.46 -20.49 -18.36
CA ALA A 418 -24.35 -20.77 -19.26
C ALA A 418 -22.99 -20.61 -18.57
N VAL A 419 -22.85 -19.66 -17.63
CA VAL A 419 -21.60 -19.45 -16.89
C VAL A 419 -21.48 -20.43 -15.74
N SER A 420 -22.54 -20.59 -14.93
CA SER A 420 -22.49 -21.49 -13.77
C SER A 420 -22.24 -22.94 -14.17
N GLN A 421 -22.91 -23.44 -15.21
CA GLN A 421 -22.67 -24.80 -15.74
C GLN A 421 -21.25 -24.93 -16.29
N ALA A 422 -20.77 -23.95 -17.06
CA ALA A 422 -19.42 -24.03 -17.60
C ALA A 422 -18.34 -23.99 -16.52
N LEU A 423 -18.55 -23.23 -15.43
CA LEU A 423 -17.63 -23.21 -14.29
C LEU A 423 -17.51 -24.59 -13.58
N ASP A 424 -18.56 -25.41 -13.61
CA ASP A 424 -18.54 -26.78 -13.07
C ASP A 424 -17.89 -27.80 -14.02
N GLU A 425 -17.76 -27.45 -15.31
CA GLU A 425 -17.26 -28.35 -16.36
C GLU A 425 -15.79 -28.13 -16.73
N VAL A 426 -15.29 -26.89 -16.61
CA VAL A 426 -13.92 -26.55 -17.03
C VAL A 426 -12.88 -26.84 -15.95
N GLY A 427 -11.62 -27.00 -16.38
CA GLY A 427 -10.49 -27.22 -15.49
C GLY A 427 -9.91 -25.95 -14.87
N PHE A 428 -10.05 -24.81 -15.57
CA PHE A 428 -9.54 -23.51 -15.12
C PHE A 428 -10.19 -22.33 -15.84
N VAL A 429 -9.99 -21.13 -15.31
CA VAL A 429 -10.37 -19.85 -15.94
C VAL A 429 -9.10 -19.05 -16.20
N PHE A 430 -9.02 -18.40 -17.36
CA PHE A 430 -7.94 -17.47 -17.66
C PHE A 430 -8.43 -16.13 -18.21
N THR A 431 -7.57 -15.12 -18.12
CA THR A 431 -7.80 -13.77 -18.64
C THR A 431 -6.52 -13.19 -19.23
N ASN A 432 -6.62 -12.09 -19.97
CA ASN A 432 -5.50 -11.43 -20.64
C ASN A 432 -4.70 -10.47 -19.76
N GLU A 433 -5.22 -10.09 -18.59
CA GLU A 433 -4.55 -9.16 -17.67
C GLU A 433 -4.44 -9.69 -16.23
N TYR A 434 -3.29 -9.50 -15.59
CA TYR A 434 -3.05 -10.02 -14.23
C TYR A 434 -4.06 -9.43 -13.22
N TYR A 435 -4.42 -8.15 -13.33
CA TYR A 435 -5.31 -7.52 -12.36
C TYR A 435 -6.75 -8.02 -12.48
N LEU A 436 -7.21 -8.41 -13.68
CA LEU A 436 -8.53 -9.01 -13.89
C LEU A 436 -8.65 -10.37 -13.22
N GLY A 437 -7.56 -11.15 -13.19
CA GLY A 437 -7.53 -12.45 -12.54
C GLY A 437 -7.92 -12.36 -11.06
N GLY A 438 -7.54 -11.29 -10.37
CA GLY A 438 -7.96 -11.02 -9.00
C GLY A 438 -9.48 -10.81 -8.85
N TYR A 439 -10.08 -10.02 -9.74
CA TYR A 439 -11.53 -9.77 -9.72
C TYR A 439 -12.33 -11.02 -10.01
N PHE A 440 -11.95 -11.77 -11.05
CA PHE A 440 -12.62 -13.03 -11.39
C PHE A 440 -12.46 -14.06 -10.27
N ALA A 441 -11.27 -14.20 -9.69
CA ALA A 441 -11.06 -15.07 -8.54
C ALA A 441 -11.94 -14.73 -7.33
N MET A 442 -12.11 -13.45 -7.01
CA MET A 442 -13.02 -13.02 -5.93
C MET A 442 -14.49 -13.35 -6.22
N ALA A 443 -14.90 -13.37 -7.49
CA ALA A 443 -16.26 -13.70 -7.90
C ALA A 443 -16.51 -15.21 -8.03
N ILE A 444 -15.49 -15.98 -8.47
CA ILE A 444 -15.58 -17.41 -8.79
C ILE A 444 -15.35 -18.29 -7.56
N HIS A 445 -14.30 -18.03 -6.77
CA HIS A 445 -13.95 -18.88 -5.61
C HIS A 445 -15.06 -19.04 -4.55
N PRO A 446 -16.00 -18.11 -4.36
CA PRO A 446 -17.18 -18.32 -3.51
C PRO A 446 -18.21 -19.30 -4.07
N LEU A 447 -18.15 -19.63 -5.37
CA LEU A 447 -19.08 -20.49 -6.08
C LEU A 447 -18.46 -21.88 -6.29
N VAL A 448 -17.24 -21.92 -6.81
CA VAL A 448 -16.48 -23.14 -7.11
C VAL A 448 -15.00 -22.92 -6.80
N ASP A 449 -14.33 -23.94 -6.27
CA ASP A 449 -12.87 -23.93 -6.07
C ASP A 449 -12.18 -24.28 -7.39
N LEU A 450 -12.01 -23.27 -8.25
CA LEU A 450 -11.47 -23.40 -9.60
C LEU A 450 -10.22 -22.53 -9.77
N PRO A 451 -9.12 -23.03 -10.36
CA PRO A 451 -7.95 -22.22 -10.65
C PRO A 451 -8.30 -21.05 -11.58
N VAL A 452 -7.93 -19.84 -11.17
CA VAL A 452 -8.00 -18.62 -12.00
C VAL A 452 -6.58 -18.14 -12.27
N THR A 453 -6.25 -17.95 -13.55
CA THR A 453 -4.93 -17.52 -14.01
C THR A 453 -5.00 -16.37 -15.02
N THR A 454 -3.85 -15.88 -15.47
CA THR A 454 -3.73 -14.99 -16.62
C THR A 454 -2.80 -15.58 -17.67
N PHE A 455 -3.15 -15.44 -18.94
CA PHE A 455 -2.27 -15.72 -20.08
C PHE A 455 -1.80 -14.37 -20.65
N SER A 456 -0.84 -13.76 -19.95
CA SER A 456 -0.30 -12.43 -20.25
C SER A 456 1.23 -12.46 -20.30
N GLN A 457 1.81 -11.46 -20.96
CA GLN A 457 3.24 -11.17 -20.92
C GLN A 457 3.67 -10.41 -19.65
N ASP A 458 2.73 -9.90 -18.83
CA ASP A 458 2.98 -9.48 -17.45
C ASP A 458 2.20 -10.37 -16.46
N PRO A 459 2.56 -11.65 -16.29
CA PRO A 459 1.80 -12.57 -15.44
C PRO A 459 2.03 -12.36 -13.94
N ARG A 460 3.07 -11.63 -13.54
CA ARG A 460 3.46 -11.38 -12.15
C ARG A 460 3.42 -12.66 -11.29
N GLY A 461 2.62 -12.67 -10.22
CA GLY A 461 2.48 -13.79 -9.30
C GLY A 461 1.91 -15.04 -9.95
N PHE A 462 1.08 -14.92 -10.99
CA PHE A 462 0.49 -16.07 -11.68
C PHE A 462 1.54 -16.98 -12.31
N ALA A 463 2.69 -16.43 -12.72
CA ALA A 463 3.81 -17.20 -13.22
C ALA A 463 4.42 -18.17 -12.19
N PHE A 464 4.12 -18.00 -10.90
CA PHE A 464 4.72 -18.77 -9.81
C PHE A 464 3.71 -19.60 -9.03
N TRP A 465 2.42 -19.24 -9.04
CA TRP A 465 1.40 -19.92 -8.24
C TRP A 465 0.84 -21.17 -8.90
N LEU A 466 0.72 -21.15 -10.22
CA LEU A 466 0.05 -22.18 -11.00
C LEU A 466 0.93 -22.56 -12.19
N ASN A 467 0.91 -23.84 -12.56
CA ASN A 467 1.67 -24.34 -13.70
C ASN A 467 0.70 -24.63 -14.87
N PRO A 468 0.79 -23.89 -15.99
CA PRO A 468 -0.04 -24.14 -17.16
C PRO A 468 0.07 -25.57 -17.73
N GLY A 469 1.16 -26.28 -17.43
CA GLY A 469 1.32 -27.70 -17.79
C GLY A 469 0.29 -28.63 -17.13
N ASP A 470 -0.24 -28.28 -15.96
CA ASP A 470 -1.20 -29.10 -15.22
C ASP A 470 -2.59 -29.13 -15.89
N TRP A 471 -2.86 -28.19 -16.80
CA TRP A 471 -4.15 -28.04 -17.47
C TRP A 471 -4.15 -28.49 -18.94
N VAL A 472 -3.03 -29.03 -19.43
CA VAL A 472 -2.97 -29.56 -20.81
C VAL A 472 -4.01 -30.68 -20.96
N GLY A 473 -4.84 -30.57 -21.99
CA GLY A 473 -5.97 -31.45 -22.28
C GLY A 473 -7.28 -31.08 -21.56
N GLN A 474 -7.31 -30.02 -20.74
CA GLN A 474 -8.53 -29.57 -20.06
C GLN A 474 -9.21 -28.42 -20.83
N ASP A 475 -10.52 -28.30 -20.65
CA ASP A 475 -11.29 -27.14 -21.09
C ASP A 475 -11.07 -25.94 -20.16
N ALA A 476 -11.27 -24.74 -20.68
CA ALA A 476 -11.14 -23.49 -19.95
C ALA A 476 -12.24 -22.49 -20.29
N LEU A 477 -12.43 -21.52 -19.39
CA LEU A 477 -13.14 -20.28 -19.71
C LEU A 477 -12.15 -19.14 -19.89
N TYR A 478 -12.21 -18.48 -21.04
CA TYR A 478 -11.55 -17.19 -21.24
C TYR A 478 -12.53 -16.08 -20.88
N MET A 479 -12.14 -15.23 -19.92
CA MET A 479 -12.94 -14.09 -19.48
C MET A 479 -12.16 -12.79 -19.66
N THR A 480 -12.80 -11.79 -20.28
CA THR A 480 -12.18 -10.48 -20.51
C THR A 480 -13.22 -9.36 -20.54
N LEU A 481 -12.76 -8.11 -20.50
CA LEU A 481 -13.61 -6.92 -20.64
C LEU A 481 -13.80 -6.56 -22.11
N GLU A 482 -14.93 -5.92 -22.42
CA GLU A 482 -15.30 -5.47 -23.77
C GLU A 482 -14.21 -4.67 -24.47
N ARG A 483 -13.51 -3.77 -23.76
CA ARG A 483 -12.38 -2.99 -24.30
C ARG A 483 -11.22 -3.82 -24.84
N PHE A 484 -11.03 -5.05 -24.35
CA PHE A 484 -9.99 -5.96 -24.85
C PHE A 484 -10.46 -6.84 -26.00
N THR A 485 -11.76 -6.84 -26.30
CA THR A 485 -12.30 -7.58 -27.45
C THR A 485 -12.17 -6.81 -28.75
N GLU A 486 -11.91 -5.51 -28.68
CA GLU A 486 -11.64 -4.65 -29.85
C GLU A 486 -10.29 -4.99 -30.52
N ASP A 487 -9.34 -5.53 -29.75
CA ASP A 487 -8.08 -6.03 -30.27
C ASP A 487 -8.14 -7.54 -30.55
N GLU A 488 -8.48 -7.89 -31.79
CA GLU A 488 -8.54 -9.30 -32.22
C GLU A 488 -7.21 -10.04 -32.01
N ALA A 489 -6.07 -9.33 -31.97
CA ALA A 489 -4.76 -9.93 -31.77
C ALA A 489 -4.62 -10.65 -30.43
N ILE A 490 -5.34 -10.20 -29.39
CA ILE A 490 -5.34 -10.85 -28.07
C ILE A 490 -5.96 -12.25 -28.17
N LEU A 491 -7.17 -12.33 -28.73
CA LEU A 491 -7.88 -13.61 -28.87
C LEU A 491 -7.16 -14.54 -29.86
N ASP A 492 -6.66 -13.99 -30.97
CA ASP A 492 -5.89 -14.74 -31.97
C ASP A 492 -4.57 -15.28 -31.41
N GLY A 493 -3.98 -14.61 -30.43
CA GLY A 493 -2.84 -15.12 -29.67
C GLY A 493 -3.14 -16.41 -28.89
N TYR A 494 -4.39 -16.63 -28.49
CA TYR A 494 -4.81 -17.82 -27.74
C TYR A 494 -5.32 -18.96 -28.62
N ARG A 495 -5.84 -18.68 -29.83
CA ARG A 495 -6.38 -19.71 -30.72
C ARG A 495 -5.42 -20.89 -30.98
N PRO A 496 -4.10 -20.70 -31.18
CA PRO A 496 -3.17 -21.81 -31.38
C PRO A 496 -2.92 -22.69 -30.15
N LEU A 497 -3.47 -22.34 -28.99
CA LEU A 497 -3.31 -23.09 -27.73
C LEU A 497 -4.46 -24.06 -27.47
N PHE A 498 -5.58 -23.94 -28.19
CA PHE A 498 -6.80 -24.71 -27.95
C PHE A 498 -7.31 -25.33 -29.26
N ASP A 499 -8.12 -26.38 -29.16
CA ASP A 499 -8.79 -26.96 -30.34
C ASP A 499 -9.75 -25.93 -30.97
N ASP A 500 -10.50 -25.23 -30.11
CA ASP A 500 -11.44 -24.18 -30.51
C ASP A 500 -11.64 -23.19 -29.36
N ILE A 501 -11.92 -21.92 -29.71
CA ILE A 501 -12.35 -20.89 -28.76
C ILE A 501 -13.60 -20.21 -29.33
N ALA A 502 -14.74 -20.47 -28.70
CA ALA A 502 -16.04 -19.99 -29.14
C ALA A 502 -16.68 -19.06 -28.10
N PRO A 503 -17.38 -17.99 -28.53
CA PRO A 503 -18.17 -17.15 -27.61
C PRO A 503 -19.23 -17.98 -26.89
N LEU A 504 -19.31 -17.86 -25.57
CA LEU A 504 -20.29 -18.56 -24.74
C LEU A 504 -21.45 -17.62 -24.37
N THR A 505 -21.13 -16.49 -23.75
CA THR A 505 -22.11 -15.46 -23.35
C THR A 505 -21.41 -14.16 -22.98
N THR A 506 -22.18 -13.09 -22.77
CA THR A 506 -21.72 -11.87 -22.11
C THR A 506 -22.40 -11.69 -20.76
N VAL A 507 -21.73 -11.01 -19.84
CA VAL A 507 -22.22 -10.66 -18.50
C VAL A 507 -22.04 -9.16 -18.28
N SER A 508 -23.13 -8.41 -18.24
CA SER A 508 -23.09 -6.94 -18.07
C SER A 508 -23.25 -6.53 -16.61
N LEU A 509 -22.24 -5.83 -16.08
CA LEU A 509 -22.31 -5.14 -14.80
C LEU A 509 -23.13 -3.86 -14.95
N LYS A 510 -23.89 -3.52 -13.90
CA LYS A 510 -24.80 -2.37 -13.95
C LYS A 510 -24.73 -1.51 -12.71
N ARG A 511 -24.73 -0.19 -12.91
CA ARG A 511 -24.83 0.82 -11.86
C ARG A 511 -25.90 1.85 -12.24
N GLY A 512 -26.85 2.07 -11.35
CA GLY A 512 -27.97 2.99 -11.62
C GLY A 512 -28.81 2.58 -12.85
N GLY A 513 -28.90 1.27 -13.14
CA GLY A 513 -29.65 0.75 -14.30
C GLY A 513 -28.88 0.78 -15.63
N ALA A 514 -27.80 1.55 -15.75
CA ALA A 514 -26.93 1.58 -16.92
C ALA A 514 -25.87 0.48 -16.84
N VAL A 515 -25.44 -0.05 -17.99
CA VAL A 515 -24.30 -0.98 -18.09
C VAL A 515 -23.02 -0.18 -17.88
N THR A 516 -22.16 -0.60 -16.95
CA THR A 516 -20.87 0.06 -16.69
C THR A 516 -19.70 -0.68 -17.31
N GLU A 517 -19.77 -2.00 -17.37
CA GLU A 517 -18.74 -2.88 -17.90
C GLU A 517 -19.43 -4.15 -18.43
N THR A 518 -18.91 -4.72 -19.52
CA THR A 518 -19.36 -6.00 -20.06
C THR A 518 -18.20 -6.97 -20.04
N ILE A 519 -18.45 -8.15 -19.46
CA ILE A 519 -17.51 -9.26 -19.44
C ILE A 519 -17.90 -10.22 -20.55
N HIS A 520 -16.96 -10.47 -21.46
CA HIS A 520 -17.10 -11.47 -22.50
C HIS A 520 -16.56 -12.80 -21.98
N VAL A 521 -17.35 -13.85 -22.14
CA VAL A 521 -17.00 -15.22 -21.72
C VAL A 521 -16.95 -16.09 -22.96
N TYR A 522 -15.80 -16.73 -23.17
CA TYR A 522 -15.57 -17.69 -24.25
C TYR A 522 -15.27 -19.05 -23.63
N ARG A 523 -15.74 -20.12 -24.30
CA ARG A 523 -15.33 -21.48 -23.98
C ARG A 523 -14.13 -21.84 -24.85
N ALA A 524 -13.04 -22.24 -24.23
CA ALA A 524 -11.82 -22.69 -24.89
C ALA A 524 -11.68 -24.19 -24.63
N ASN A 525 -11.84 -25.01 -25.68
CA ASN A 525 -11.88 -26.46 -25.55
C ASN A 525 -10.49 -27.06 -25.72
N HIS A 526 -10.13 -27.99 -24.83
CA HIS A 526 -8.86 -28.73 -24.80
C HIS A 526 -7.60 -27.88 -25.01
N LEU A 527 -6.92 -27.50 -23.92
CA LEU A 527 -5.61 -26.87 -24.00
C LEU A 527 -4.58 -27.83 -24.64
N LEU A 528 -4.12 -27.53 -25.85
CA LEU A 528 -3.20 -28.37 -26.64
C LEU A 528 -1.78 -28.37 -26.10
N ARG A 529 -1.33 -27.24 -25.52
CA ARG A 529 0.00 -27.07 -24.95
C ARG A 529 -0.03 -26.01 -23.86
N ALA A 530 0.89 -26.14 -22.90
CA ALA A 530 1.04 -25.17 -21.81
C ALA A 530 1.32 -23.76 -22.35
N TYR A 531 0.70 -22.75 -21.73
CA TYR A 531 1.07 -21.36 -21.97
C TYR A 531 2.50 -21.10 -21.47
N GLU A 532 3.34 -20.49 -22.29
CA GLU A 532 4.73 -20.18 -21.95
C GLU A 532 4.80 -18.76 -21.36
N TYR A 533 5.03 -18.68 -20.05
CA TYR A 533 5.26 -17.40 -19.38
C TYR A 533 6.66 -16.84 -19.70
N PRO A 534 6.84 -15.51 -19.72
CA PRO A 534 8.14 -14.86 -19.94
C PRO A 534 9.14 -15.05 -18.78
N TYR A 535 8.68 -15.49 -17.61
CA TYR A 535 9.49 -15.82 -16.44
C TYR A 535 8.74 -16.80 -15.54
N GLY A 536 9.42 -17.37 -14.55
CA GLY A 536 8.85 -18.32 -13.59
C GLY A 536 9.12 -19.78 -13.95
N PRO A 537 8.69 -20.74 -13.11
CA PRO A 537 9.05 -22.15 -13.25
C PRO A 537 8.55 -22.82 -14.55
N SER A 538 7.48 -22.30 -15.16
CA SER A 538 6.96 -22.80 -16.43
C SER A 538 7.57 -22.12 -17.66
N ALA A 539 8.39 -21.08 -17.48
CA ALA A 539 9.14 -20.50 -18.59
C ALA A 539 10.16 -21.52 -19.09
N ARG A 540 10.17 -21.82 -20.40
CA ARG A 540 11.33 -22.49 -21.01
C ARG A 540 12.54 -21.60 -20.74
N ALA A 541 13.66 -22.18 -20.28
CA ALA A 541 14.89 -21.47 -19.92
C ALA A 541 15.20 -20.36 -20.95
N LEU A 542 14.82 -19.12 -20.65
CA LEU A 542 15.02 -18.01 -21.57
C LEU A 542 16.46 -17.54 -21.42
N ALA A 543 17.14 -17.45 -22.57
CA ALA A 543 18.52 -16.97 -22.67
C ALA A 543 18.66 -15.47 -22.40
N GLU A 544 17.58 -14.68 -22.40
CA GLU A 544 17.62 -13.23 -22.20
C GLU A 544 16.36 -12.70 -21.49
N SER A 545 16.49 -11.56 -20.81
CA SER A 545 15.38 -10.91 -20.08
C SER A 545 14.32 -10.38 -21.05
N PRO A 546 13.01 -10.54 -20.77
CA PRO A 546 11.97 -9.90 -21.57
C PRO A 546 12.13 -8.38 -21.53
N ALA A 547 12.12 -7.75 -22.70
CA ALA A 547 12.06 -6.30 -22.83
C ALA A 547 10.62 -5.82 -22.57
N GLY A 548 10.48 -4.85 -21.67
CA GLY A 548 9.37 -3.88 -21.57
C GLY A 548 7.95 -4.42 -21.68
N VAL A 549 7.24 -4.48 -20.55
CA VAL A 549 5.77 -4.47 -20.53
C VAL A 549 5.32 -3.32 -19.63
N ALA A 550 4.81 -2.27 -20.25
CA ALA A 550 4.01 -1.22 -19.62
C ALA A 550 2.97 -0.75 -20.63
N GLU A 551 1.71 -1.01 -20.36
CA GLU A 551 0.64 0.00 -20.35
C GLU A 551 -0.42 -0.41 -19.32
#